data_AF-A0A5C8JDV6-F1
#
_entry.id   AF-A0A5C8JDV6-F1
#
_cell.length_a   1.000
_cell.length_b   1.000
_cell.length_c   1.000
_cell.angle_alpha   90.00
_cell.angle_beta   90.00
_cell.angle_gamma   90.00
#
_symmetry.space_group_name_H-M   'P 1'
#
loop_
_entity.id
_entity.type
_entity.pdbx_description
1 polymer ?
#
loop_
_entity_poly.entity_id
_entity_poly.type
_entity_poly.pdbx_seq_one_letter_code
_entity_poly.pdbx_strand_id
1 'polypeptide(L)'
;MSRLWSRQMINETPYLRLQADYVGRLGVEVGIFVAVDHLRRKNLLTPEEEELYFDIDDWFREHLPEPPFYADGNTIGAITWFKHATTGAMLTRLRPLRDLLSVHDVRCDLVRASDPGKLVYEDEYQVGVIPRIRKRPSQLPPGVTLGPTTSGSKRHLARRPPGRSR
;
A
#
# COMPACT_ATOMS: atom_id res chain seq x y z
N MET A 1 4.77 33.70 -36.70
CA MET A 1 5.75 33.37 -35.64
C MET A 1 4.98 33.07 -34.36
N SER A 2 4.60 31.80 -34.18
CA SER A 2 5.15 30.92 -33.12
C SER A 2 4.57 31.28 -31.74
N ARG A 3 3.76 30.45 -31.06
CA ARG A 3 3.81 28.99 -30.90
C ARG A 3 2.42 28.40 -30.67
N LEU A 4 2.13 27.31 -31.39
CA LEU A 4 1.07 26.36 -31.07
C LEU A 4 1.59 25.36 -30.02
N TRP A 5 0.80 25.17 -28.96
CA TRP A 5 0.54 23.93 -28.20
C TRP A 5 1.70 23.51 -27.26
N SER A 6 1.49 23.23 -25.97
CA SER A 6 0.52 22.26 -25.47
C SER A 6 0.14 22.61 -24.04
N ARG A 7 -1.16 22.80 -23.80
CA ARG A 7 -1.72 22.73 -22.46
C ARG A 7 -1.62 21.26 -22.08
N GLN A 8 -0.55 20.88 -21.39
CA GLN A 8 -0.40 19.57 -20.80
C GLN A 8 -1.71 19.29 -20.06
N MET A 9 -2.45 18.29 -20.52
CA MET A 9 -3.71 17.88 -19.91
C MET A 9 -3.46 17.76 -18.42
N ILE A 10 -3.97 18.72 -17.64
CA ILE A 10 -3.93 18.66 -16.19
C ILE A 10 -4.73 17.40 -15.90
N ASN A 11 -4.04 16.33 -15.54
CA ASN A 11 -4.72 15.14 -15.07
C ASN A 11 -5.43 15.59 -13.79
N GLU A 12 -6.74 15.79 -13.87
CA GLU A 12 -7.55 16.35 -12.77
C GLU A 12 -7.40 15.53 -11.49
N THR A 13 -6.93 14.28 -11.59
CA THR A 13 -6.50 13.45 -10.47
C THR A 13 -5.13 12.79 -10.75
N PRO A 14 -4.00 13.45 -10.45
CA PRO A 14 -2.68 12.92 -10.75
C PRO A 14 -2.24 11.80 -9.79
N TYR A 15 -2.94 11.60 -8.68
CA TYR A 15 -2.55 10.64 -7.65
C TYR A 15 -3.52 9.47 -7.56
N LEU A 16 -2.96 8.29 -7.33
CA LEU A 16 -3.66 7.01 -7.28
C LEU A 16 -3.29 6.22 -6.03
N ARG A 17 -4.26 5.52 -5.45
CA ARG A 17 -4.00 4.62 -4.32
C ARG A 17 -4.91 3.41 -4.38
N LEU A 18 -4.31 2.23 -4.31
CA LEU A 18 -5.03 0.97 -4.06
C LEU A 18 -5.19 0.79 -2.56
N GLN A 19 -6.42 0.75 -2.10
CA GLN A 19 -6.74 0.70 -0.67
C GLN A 19 -7.94 -0.19 -0.38
N ALA A 20 -7.90 -0.83 0.79
CA ALA A 20 -9.03 -1.57 1.30
C ALA A 20 -10.14 -0.63 1.82
N ASP A 21 -11.34 -1.16 1.98
CA ASP A 21 -12.53 -0.41 2.42
C ASP A 21 -12.60 -0.19 3.96
N TYR A 22 -11.56 -0.58 4.70
CA TYR A 22 -11.48 -0.45 6.15
C TYR A 22 -10.34 0.49 6.58
N VAL A 23 -10.54 1.15 7.73
CA VAL A 23 -9.66 2.20 8.26
C VAL A 23 -8.65 1.61 9.23
N GLY A 24 -7.36 1.82 8.95
CA GLY A 24 -6.26 1.34 9.78
C GLY A 24 -5.86 2.31 10.90
N ARG A 25 -4.75 1.98 11.58
CA ARG A 25 -4.21 2.75 12.72
C ARG A 25 -3.90 4.21 12.43
N LEU A 26 -3.63 4.55 11.17
CA LEU A 26 -3.31 5.93 10.74
C LEU A 26 -4.57 6.80 10.57
N GLY A 27 -5.76 6.24 10.82
CA GLY A 27 -7.03 6.93 10.64
C GLY A 27 -7.44 7.12 9.18
N VAL A 28 -6.91 6.30 8.27
CA VAL A 28 -7.26 6.28 6.84
C VAL A 28 -7.34 4.84 6.34
N GLU A 29 -7.93 4.66 5.17
CA GLU A 29 -8.05 3.37 4.50
C GLU A 29 -6.69 2.69 4.35
N VAL A 30 -6.65 1.38 4.57
CA VAL A 30 -5.41 0.60 4.54
C VAL A 30 -4.92 0.41 3.11
N GLY A 31 -3.64 0.68 2.83
CA GLY A 31 -3.07 0.45 1.50
C GLY A 31 -2.92 -1.04 1.19
N ILE A 32 -2.96 -1.40 -0.09
CA ILE A 32 -2.98 -2.81 -0.56
C ILE A 32 -1.93 -3.72 0.09
N PHE A 33 -0.67 -3.29 0.21
CA PHE A 33 0.40 -4.10 0.83
C PHE A 33 0.13 -4.41 2.30
N VAL A 34 -0.38 -3.42 3.04
CA VAL A 34 -0.70 -3.59 4.47
C VAL A 34 -1.95 -4.45 4.63
N ALA A 35 -2.91 -4.34 3.70
CA ALA A 35 -4.09 -5.18 3.71
C ALA A 35 -3.76 -6.67 3.51
N VAL A 36 -2.85 -6.99 2.59
CA VAL A 36 -2.37 -8.38 2.40
C VAL A 36 -1.56 -8.85 3.62
N ASP A 37 -0.70 -8.00 4.19
CA ASP A 37 0.06 -8.35 5.39
C ASP A 37 -0.85 -8.61 6.61
N HIS A 38 -2.02 -7.96 6.71
CA HIS A 38 -3.02 -8.29 7.72
C HIS A 38 -3.59 -9.71 7.58
N LEU A 39 -3.84 -10.18 6.35
CA LEU A 39 -4.26 -11.57 6.10
C LEU A 39 -3.13 -12.56 6.44
N ARG A 40 -1.90 -12.24 6.03
CA ARG A 40 -0.71 -13.04 6.32
C ARG A 40 -0.50 -13.24 7.83
N ARG A 41 -0.56 -12.15 8.61
CA ARG A 41 -0.38 -12.21 10.08
C ARG A 41 -1.44 -13.04 10.81
N LYS A 42 -2.56 -13.32 10.16
CA LYS A 42 -3.61 -14.21 10.66
C LYS A 42 -3.44 -15.66 10.22
N ASN A 43 -2.44 -15.97 9.41
CA ASN A 43 -2.32 -17.26 8.73
C ASN A 43 -3.55 -17.59 7.87
N LEU A 44 -4.15 -16.57 7.24
CA LEU A 44 -5.25 -16.78 6.29
C LEU A 44 -4.75 -17.07 4.88
N LEU A 45 -3.51 -16.70 4.57
CA LEU A 45 -2.92 -16.94 3.24
C LEU A 45 -2.45 -18.39 3.13
N THR A 46 -2.64 -19.00 1.96
CA THR A 46 -1.95 -20.25 1.61
C THR A 46 -0.45 -20.01 1.40
N PRO A 47 0.40 -21.06 1.44
CA PRO A 47 1.82 -20.91 1.12
C PRO A 47 2.09 -20.26 -0.24
N GLU A 48 1.27 -20.57 -1.25
CA GLU A 48 1.38 -20.00 -2.60
C GLU A 48 1.00 -18.52 -2.63
N GLU A 49 -0.03 -18.13 -1.86
CA GLU A 49 -0.44 -16.72 -1.71
C GLU A 49 0.61 -15.90 -0.95
N GLU A 50 1.24 -16.48 0.08
CA GLU A 50 2.36 -15.83 0.77
C GLU A 50 3.56 -15.64 -0.16
N GLU A 51 3.92 -16.65 -0.94
CA GLU A 51 5.02 -16.57 -1.90
C GLU A 51 4.74 -15.51 -2.98
N LEU A 52 3.53 -15.48 -3.54
CA LEU A 52 3.08 -14.44 -4.45
C LEU A 52 3.21 -13.04 -3.83
N TYR A 53 2.81 -12.90 -2.56
CA TYR A 53 2.94 -11.63 -1.85
C TYR A 53 4.40 -11.21 -1.69
N PHE A 54 5.30 -12.14 -1.33
CA PHE A 54 6.72 -11.84 -1.16
C PHE A 54 7.42 -11.50 -2.47
N ASP A 55 7.10 -12.20 -3.57
CA ASP A 55 7.61 -11.89 -4.91
C ASP A 55 7.28 -10.44 -5.32
N ILE A 56 6.04 -10.02 -5.05
CA ILE A 56 5.59 -8.66 -5.37
C ILE A 56 6.21 -7.65 -4.41
N ASP A 57 6.24 -7.91 -3.10
CA ASP A 57 6.85 -7.03 -2.09
C ASP A 57 8.33 -6.79 -2.42
N ASP A 58 9.10 -7.84 -2.68
CA ASP A 58 10.52 -7.73 -3.00
C ASP A 58 10.78 -6.95 -4.29
N TRP A 59 9.99 -7.20 -5.34
CA TRP A 59 10.10 -6.41 -6.58
C TRP A 59 9.87 -4.92 -6.32
N PHE A 60 8.87 -4.56 -5.52
CA PHE A 60 8.61 -3.16 -5.17
C PHE A 60 9.72 -2.55 -4.33
N ARG A 61 10.35 -3.30 -3.42
CA ARG A 61 11.50 -2.80 -2.65
C ARG A 61 12.70 -2.47 -3.53
N GLU A 62 12.88 -3.20 -4.62
CA GLU A 62 13.96 -2.96 -5.58
C GLU A 62 13.65 -1.78 -6.52
N HIS A 63 12.38 -1.58 -6.89
CA HIS A 63 11.98 -0.66 -7.96
C HIS A 63 11.29 0.62 -7.47
N LEU A 64 10.86 0.70 -6.21
CA LEU A 64 10.20 1.86 -5.62
C LEU A 64 11.07 2.42 -4.48
N PRO A 65 11.53 3.67 -4.57
CA PRO A 65 12.29 4.29 -3.49
C PRO A 65 11.53 4.24 -2.15
N GLU A 66 12.25 3.93 -1.06
CA GLU A 66 11.66 3.90 0.29
C GLU A 66 11.61 5.33 0.86
N PRO A 67 10.42 5.87 1.20
CA PRO A 67 10.33 7.19 1.79
C PRO A 67 11.05 7.28 3.16
N PRO A 68 11.85 8.33 3.41
CA PRO A 68 12.61 8.48 4.66
C PRO A 68 11.76 8.52 5.94
N PHE A 69 10.49 8.91 5.85
CA PHE A 69 9.59 8.93 7.01
C PHE A 69 9.25 7.53 7.53
N TYR A 70 9.64 6.44 6.87
CA TYR A 70 9.52 5.11 7.44
C TYR A 70 10.64 4.77 8.43
N ALA A 71 11.75 5.52 8.45
CA ALA A 71 12.92 5.24 9.29
C ALA A 71 12.63 5.29 10.80
N ASP A 72 11.63 6.07 11.22
CA ASP A 72 11.22 6.20 12.63
C ASP A 72 9.95 5.40 12.96
N GLY A 73 9.52 4.48 12.08
CA GLY A 73 8.25 3.78 12.21
C GLY A 73 7.03 4.60 11.79
N ASN A 74 7.24 5.68 11.03
CA ASN A 74 6.22 6.57 10.48
C ASN A 74 5.43 7.28 11.59
N THR A 75 6.13 7.98 12.48
CA THR A 75 5.53 8.70 13.62
C THR A 75 4.59 9.83 13.17
N ILE A 76 4.88 10.44 12.03
CA ILE A 76 4.05 11.50 11.43
C ILE A 76 2.75 10.98 10.82
N GLY A 77 2.63 9.66 10.64
CA GLY A 77 1.45 9.01 10.07
C GLY A 77 1.19 9.42 8.63
N ALA A 78 2.25 9.46 7.82
CA ALA A 78 2.17 9.71 6.39
C ALA A 78 1.70 8.45 5.63
N ILE A 79 1.07 8.66 4.48
CA ILE A 79 0.69 7.59 3.53
C ILE A 79 1.22 7.92 2.15
N THR A 80 1.47 6.89 1.34
CA THR A 80 1.91 7.05 -0.04
C THR A 80 0.76 6.94 -1.04
N TRP A 81 0.89 7.69 -2.13
CA TRP A 81 0.06 7.65 -3.33
C TRP A 81 0.94 7.55 -4.56
N PHE A 82 0.59 6.71 -5.51
CA PHE A 82 1.27 6.63 -6.80
C PHE A 82 0.93 7.83 -7.69
N LYS A 83 1.89 8.25 -8.53
CA LYS A 83 1.68 9.23 -9.60
C LYS A 83 1.14 8.53 -10.84
N HIS A 84 -0.04 8.91 -11.31
CA HIS A 84 -0.69 8.26 -12.46
C HIS A 84 0.19 8.24 -13.71
N ALA A 85 0.94 9.31 -13.96
CA ALA A 85 1.73 9.47 -15.19
C ALA A 85 2.88 8.45 -15.32
N THR A 86 3.40 7.92 -14.21
CA THR A 86 4.66 7.15 -14.19
C THR A 86 4.50 5.72 -13.65
N THR A 87 3.31 5.33 -13.18
CA THR A 87 3.14 4.09 -12.40
C THR A 87 2.23 3.03 -13.03
N GLY A 88 1.88 3.15 -14.31
CA GLY A 88 1.01 2.19 -14.99
C GLY A 88 1.48 0.71 -14.89
N ALA A 89 2.79 0.48 -15.02
CA ALA A 89 3.38 -0.85 -14.86
C ALA A 89 3.32 -1.35 -13.41
N MET A 90 3.60 -0.48 -12.43
CA MET A 90 3.52 -0.81 -11.00
C MET A 90 2.09 -1.19 -10.60
N LEU A 91 1.09 -0.42 -11.05
CA LEU A 91 -0.32 -0.72 -10.80
C LEU A 91 -0.76 -2.04 -11.44
N THR A 92 -0.22 -2.37 -12.61
CA THR A 92 -0.48 -3.66 -13.26
C THR A 92 0.10 -4.81 -12.45
N ARG A 93 1.29 -4.63 -11.86
CA ARG A 93 1.93 -5.63 -11.00
C ARG A 93 1.22 -5.85 -9.66
N LEU A 94 0.38 -4.90 -9.23
CA LEU A 94 -0.46 -5.01 -8.03
C LEU A 94 -1.79 -5.75 -8.26
N ARG A 95 -2.16 -6.06 -9.50
CA ARG A 95 -3.41 -6.77 -9.80
C ARG A 95 -3.52 -8.12 -9.06
N PRO A 96 -2.47 -8.98 -9.02
CA PRO A 96 -2.56 -10.23 -8.28
C PRO A 96 -2.83 -10.04 -6.78
N LEU A 97 -2.27 -9.00 -6.15
CA LEU A 97 -2.57 -8.70 -4.74
C LEU A 97 -4.01 -8.24 -4.53
N ARG A 98 -4.57 -7.50 -5.48
CA ARG A 98 -5.99 -7.09 -5.43
C ARG A 98 -6.91 -8.29 -5.58
N ASP A 99 -6.57 -9.19 -6.51
CA ASP A 99 -7.35 -10.40 -6.76
C ASP A 99 -7.25 -11.35 -5.55
N LEU A 100 -6.08 -11.48 -4.92
CA LEU A 100 -5.89 -12.17 -3.63
C LEU A 100 -6.78 -11.58 -2.54
N LEU A 101 -6.79 -10.25 -2.34
CA LEU A 101 -7.70 -9.63 -1.35
C LEU A 101 -9.17 -9.97 -1.63
N SER A 102 -9.58 -10.02 -2.90
CA SER A 102 -10.94 -10.37 -3.28
C SER A 102 -11.30 -11.83 -2.96
N VAL A 103 -10.36 -12.78 -3.05
CA VAL A 103 -10.58 -14.18 -2.65
C VAL A 103 -10.86 -14.30 -1.16
N HIS A 104 -10.29 -13.40 -0.36
CA HIS A 104 -10.44 -13.35 1.10
C HIS A 104 -11.54 -12.36 1.56
N ASP A 105 -12.49 -12.03 0.69
CA ASP A 105 -13.61 -11.10 0.95
C ASP A 105 -13.18 -9.70 1.44
N VAL A 106 -11.98 -9.25 1.06
CA VAL A 106 -11.48 -7.90 1.33
C VAL A 106 -11.59 -7.05 0.07
N ARG A 107 -12.52 -6.09 0.07
CA ARG A 107 -12.67 -5.14 -1.02
C ARG A 107 -11.43 -4.23 -1.11
N CYS A 108 -10.91 -4.04 -2.32
CA CYS A 108 -9.78 -3.15 -2.60
C CYS A 108 -10.08 -2.25 -3.80
N ASP A 109 -10.22 -0.95 -3.55
CA ASP A 109 -10.57 0.06 -4.55
C ASP A 109 -9.34 0.82 -5.04
N LEU A 110 -9.33 1.20 -6.32
CA LEU A 110 -8.40 2.18 -6.89
C LEU A 110 -8.99 3.58 -6.74
N VAL A 111 -8.50 4.35 -5.78
CA VAL A 111 -8.93 5.72 -5.50
C VAL A 111 -8.04 6.71 -6.25
N ARG A 112 -8.65 7.80 -6.74
CA ARG A 112 -7.97 8.90 -7.42
C ARG A 112 -8.11 10.19 -6.61
N ALA A 113 -7.07 11.00 -6.58
CA ALA A 113 -7.09 12.30 -5.89
C ALA A 113 -6.36 13.38 -6.69
N SER A 114 -6.91 14.59 -6.66
CA SER A 114 -6.23 15.83 -7.08
C SER A 114 -5.31 16.36 -5.97
N ASP A 115 -5.74 16.23 -4.73
CA ASP A 115 -5.06 16.73 -3.53
C ASP A 115 -5.09 15.68 -2.39
N PRO A 116 -4.14 14.74 -2.37
CA PRO A 116 -4.15 13.57 -1.47
C PRO A 116 -3.83 13.91 0.00
N GLY A 117 -3.29 15.09 0.29
CA GLY A 117 -2.90 15.48 1.65
C GLY A 117 -1.83 16.57 1.67
N LYS A 118 -1.27 16.84 2.85
CA LYS A 118 -0.10 17.70 2.98
C LYS A 118 1.15 16.93 2.52
N LEU A 119 1.76 17.35 1.42
CA LEU A 119 2.97 16.74 0.86
C LEU A 119 4.14 16.81 1.86
N VAL A 120 4.81 15.68 2.07
CA VAL A 120 6.02 15.55 2.90
C VAL A 120 7.14 14.76 2.20
N TYR A 121 6.86 14.16 1.05
CA TYR A 121 7.80 13.39 0.26
C TYR A 121 7.32 13.31 -1.19
N GLU A 122 8.25 13.30 -2.14
CA GLU A 122 7.96 13.13 -3.56
C GLU A 122 9.16 12.49 -4.27
N ASP A 123 8.90 11.50 -5.12
CA ASP A 123 9.86 10.88 -6.04
C ASP A 123 9.25 10.75 -7.45
N GLU A 124 9.89 10.02 -8.36
CA GLU A 124 9.39 9.81 -9.73
C GLU A 124 8.04 9.07 -9.80
N TYR A 125 7.77 8.19 -8.85
CA TYR A 125 6.65 7.24 -8.85
C TYR A 125 5.56 7.58 -7.86
N GLN A 126 5.85 8.26 -6.75
CA GLN A 126 4.91 8.45 -5.65
C GLN A 126 5.08 9.78 -4.93
N VAL A 127 4.07 10.11 -4.14
CA VAL A 127 4.10 11.15 -3.13
C VAL A 127 3.78 10.55 -1.77
N GLY A 128 4.43 11.05 -0.73
CA GLY A 128 4.08 10.81 0.66
C GLY A 128 3.36 12.03 1.23
N VAL A 129 2.24 11.80 1.90
CA VAL A 129 1.39 12.88 2.42
C VAL A 129 0.94 12.60 3.85
N ILE A 130 0.76 13.65 4.64
CA ILE A 130 -0.01 13.61 5.88
C ILE A 130 -1.49 13.81 5.51
N PRO A 131 -2.39 12.84 5.83
CA PRO A 131 -3.81 13.00 5.58
C PRO A 131 -4.40 14.23 6.29
N ARG A 132 -5.27 14.98 5.61
CA ARG A 132 -5.98 16.12 6.23
C ARG A 132 -7.04 15.69 7.24
N ILE A 133 -7.66 14.54 7.00
CA ILE A 133 -8.74 14.00 7.82
C ILE A 133 -8.32 12.61 8.30
N ARG A 134 -8.48 12.36 9.60
CA ARG A 134 -8.31 11.04 10.22
C ARG A 134 -9.66 10.56 10.76
N LYS A 135 -10.05 9.36 10.36
CA LYS A 135 -11.22 8.63 10.82
C LYS A 135 -10.84 7.79 12.04
N ARG A 136 -11.85 7.36 12.81
CA ARG A 136 -11.65 6.30 13.80
C ARG A 136 -11.31 5.00 13.06
N PRO A 137 -10.32 4.21 13.53
CA PRO A 137 -10.07 2.88 13.00
C PRO A 137 -11.38 2.09 12.99
N SER A 138 -11.66 1.41 11.88
CA SER A 138 -12.80 0.50 11.81
C SER A 138 -12.50 -0.73 12.67
N GLN A 139 -13.52 -1.53 12.96
CA GLN A 139 -13.25 -2.89 13.43
C GLN A 139 -12.39 -3.55 12.36
N LEU A 140 -11.16 -3.91 12.72
CA LEU A 140 -10.35 -4.74 11.84
C LEU A 140 -11.08 -6.06 11.65
N PRO A 141 -10.91 -6.75 10.50
CA PRO A 141 -11.41 -8.10 10.36
C PRO A 141 -11.00 -8.92 11.61
N PRO A 142 -11.87 -9.77 12.20
CA PRO A 142 -11.61 -10.42 13.49
C PRO A 142 -10.22 -11.11 13.57
N GLY A 143 -9.40 -10.75 14.56
CA GLY A 143 -8.07 -11.33 14.80
C GLY A 143 -6.86 -10.63 14.14
N VAL A 144 -6.99 -9.42 13.58
CA VAL A 144 -5.81 -8.69 13.05
C VAL A 144 -5.01 -8.13 14.23
N THR A 145 -3.78 -8.60 14.41
CA THR A 145 -2.82 -7.96 15.29
C THR A 145 -2.07 -6.87 14.53
N LEU A 146 -2.28 -5.62 14.92
CA LEU A 146 -1.44 -4.50 14.48
C LEU A 146 -0.05 -4.69 15.08
N GLY A 147 0.93 -5.04 14.26
CA GLY A 147 2.34 -4.98 14.65
C GLY A 147 3.06 -3.87 13.91
N PRO A 148 4.33 -3.61 14.24
CA PRO A 148 5.11 -2.58 13.55
C PRO A 148 5.15 -2.84 12.04
N THR A 149 5.19 -1.77 11.27
CA THR A 149 5.64 -1.77 9.88
C THR A 149 7.13 -2.06 9.88
N THR A 150 7.54 -3.25 9.44
CA THR A 150 8.95 -3.63 9.39
C THR A 150 9.55 -3.25 8.05
N SER A 151 10.63 -2.45 8.08
CA SER A 151 11.50 -2.19 6.94
C SER A 151 12.43 -3.39 6.71
N GLY A 152 11.94 -4.44 6.05
CA GLY A 152 12.75 -5.63 5.73
C GLY A 152 11.97 -6.63 4.87
N SER A 153 12.64 -7.36 3.96
CA SER A 153 11.97 -8.38 3.13
C SER A 153 11.23 -9.33 4.05
N LYS A 154 9.95 -9.59 3.77
CA LYS A 154 9.10 -10.38 4.67
C LYS A 154 9.33 -11.88 4.54
N ARG A 155 10.20 -12.34 3.62
CA ARG A 155 10.51 -13.76 3.44
C ARG A 155 11.04 -14.45 4.69
N HIS A 156 11.79 -13.74 5.55
CA HIS A 156 12.23 -14.31 6.81
C HIS A 156 11.06 -14.61 7.78
N LEU A 157 9.91 -13.94 7.60
CA LEU A 157 8.69 -14.16 8.39
C LEU A 157 7.89 -15.37 7.89
N ALA A 158 8.20 -15.92 6.72
CA ALA A 158 7.59 -17.15 6.19
C ALA A 158 8.00 -18.39 6.99
N ARG A 159 9.16 -18.33 7.68
CA ARG A 159 9.69 -19.42 8.49
C ARG A 159 8.86 -19.58 9.76
N ARG A 160 7.79 -20.36 9.67
CA ARG A 160 7.11 -20.88 10.86
C ARG A 160 8.10 -21.78 11.63
N PRO A 161 8.30 -21.60 12.94
CA PRO A 161 8.75 -22.73 13.75
C PRO A 161 7.68 -23.83 13.61
N PRO A 162 8.06 -25.12 13.51
CA PRO A 162 7.08 -26.20 13.48
C PRO A 162 6.20 -26.07 14.73
N GLY A 163 4.91 -25.80 14.51
CA GLY A 163 3.95 -25.63 15.58
C GLY A 163 3.88 -26.93 16.38
N ARG A 164 4.19 -26.86 17.67
CA ARG A 164 3.77 -27.89 18.64
C ARG A 164 2.25 -27.96 18.60
N SER A 165 1.73 -29.06 18.07
CA SER A 165 0.40 -29.53 18.36
C SER A 165 0.22 -29.62 19.88
N ARG A 166 -0.83 -28.97 20.39
CA ARG A 166 -1.45 -29.28 21.68
C ARG A 166 -2.94 -29.41 21.45
#